data_AF-A0AA44JB23-F1
#
_entry.id   AF-A0AA44JB23-F1
#
_cell.length_a   1.000
_cell.length_b   1.000
_cell.length_c   1.000
_cell.angle_alpha   90.00
_cell.angle_beta   90.00
_cell.angle_gamma   90.00
#
_symmetry.space_group_name_H-M   'P 1'
#
loop_
_entity.id
_entity.type
_entity.pdbx_description
1 polymer ?
#
loop_
_entity_poly.entity_id
_entity_poly.type
_entity_poly.pdbx_seq_one_letter_code
_entity_poly.pdbx_strand_id
1 'polypeptide(L)'
;MQFKKCIRTSAVTLIAFAASEHAVLGKDICSDTYMSEKIHPFATRARNAIGICGTAKAGVALYTESLRLVQQCLSDPGLRAYKQDLE
;
A
#
# COMPACT_ATOMS: atom_id res chain seq x y z
N MET A 1 55.16 -18.87 -20.97
CA MET A 1 54.20 -19.82 -20.37
C MET A 1 53.03 -19.03 -19.81
N GLN A 2 51.82 -19.39 -20.25
CA GLN A 2 50.54 -18.83 -19.81
C GLN A 2 50.12 -19.45 -18.47
N PHE A 3 49.52 -18.69 -17.55
CA PHE A 3 48.36 -19.17 -16.79
C PHE A 3 47.42 -18.01 -16.41
N LYS A 4 46.34 -17.96 -17.18
CA LYS A 4 45.06 -17.29 -16.91
C LYS A 4 44.65 -17.37 -15.44
N LYS A 5 44.26 -16.23 -14.86
CA LYS A 5 43.09 -16.14 -13.99
C LYS A 5 42.24 -14.94 -14.42
N CYS A 6 41.31 -15.21 -15.33
CA CYS A 6 40.14 -14.39 -15.53
C CYS A 6 39.20 -14.63 -14.35
N ILE A 7 38.87 -13.62 -13.55
CA ILE A 7 37.57 -13.61 -12.86
C ILE A 7 36.94 -12.25 -13.08
N ARG A 8 35.77 -12.34 -13.71
CA ARG A 8 34.90 -11.32 -14.26
C ARG A 8 34.56 -10.25 -13.22
N THR A 9 34.81 -9.00 -13.58
CA THR A 9 34.08 -7.83 -13.13
C THR A 9 32.59 -8.01 -13.43
N SER A 10 31.83 -8.55 -12.48
CA SER A 10 30.38 -8.37 -12.45
C SER A 10 30.11 -7.09 -11.67
N ALA A 11 30.13 -5.97 -12.37
CA ALA A 11 29.47 -4.77 -11.88
C ALA A 11 27.98 -5.13 -11.81
N VAL A 12 27.50 -5.42 -10.60
CA VAL A 12 26.07 -5.43 -10.31
C VAL A 12 25.63 -3.99 -10.47
N THR A 13 25.11 -3.68 -11.66
CA THR A 13 24.39 -2.44 -11.91
C THR A 13 23.17 -2.47 -11.00
N LEU A 14 23.29 -1.84 -9.83
CA LEU A 14 22.14 -1.45 -9.03
C LEU A 14 21.33 -0.53 -9.90
N ILE A 15 20.27 -1.08 -10.51
CA ILE A 15 19.23 -0.30 -11.16
C ILE A 15 18.63 0.51 -10.02
N ALA A 16 19.02 1.78 -9.94
CA ALA A 16 18.32 2.77 -9.18
C ALA A 16 16.87 2.75 -9.70
N PHE A 17 15.97 2.20 -8.89
CA PHE A 17 14.56 2.48 -9.02
C PHE A 17 14.41 3.98 -8.76
N ALA A 18 14.54 4.77 -9.83
CA ALA A 18 13.88 6.06 -9.89
C ALA A 18 12.39 5.73 -9.88
N ALA A 19 11.86 5.51 -8.68
CA ALA A 19 10.46 5.74 -8.41
C ALA A 19 10.22 7.17 -8.88
N SER A 20 9.63 7.29 -10.05
CA SER A 20 9.27 8.54 -10.65
C SER A 20 8.40 9.24 -9.63
N GLU A 21 8.99 10.25 -9.00
CA GLU A 21 8.34 11.24 -8.17
C GLU A 21 7.32 11.97 -9.04
N HIS A 22 6.19 11.33 -9.28
CA HIS A 22 4.96 12.03 -9.53
C HIS A 22 4.51 12.53 -8.17
N ALA A 23 5.19 13.57 -7.70
CA ALA A 23 4.75 14.45 -6.64
C ALA A 23 3.49 15.18 -7.12
N VAL A 24 2.41 14.43 -7.34
CA VAL A 24 1.08 14.96 -7.09
C VAL A 24 1.07 15.14 -5.59
N LEU A 25 1.24 16.38 -5.14
CA LEU A 25 1.01 16.82 -3.75
C LEU A 25 -0.49 16.72 -3.41
N GLY A 26 -1.17 15.69 -3.90
CA GLY A 26 -2.46 15.21 -3.48
C GLY A 26 -2.21 14.14 -2.46
N LYS A 27 -2.96 14.17 -1.37
CA LYS A 27 -2.91 13.17 -0.30
C LYS A 27 -3.06 11.79 -0.96
N ASP A 28 -2.02 10.96 -0.95
CA ASP A 28 -2.07 9.61 -1.52
C ASP A 28 -2.96 8.75 -0.62
N ILE A 29 -4.27 8.85 -0.86
CA ILE A 29 -5.32 8.20 -0.07
C ILE A 29 -5.46 6.71 -0.40
N CYS A 30 -4.80 6.24 -1.46
CA CYS A 30 -4.79 4.84 -1.87
C CYS A 30 -3.54 4.10 -1.38
N SER A 31 -2.53 4.82 -0.88
CA SER A 31 -1.33 4.20 -0.32
C SER A 31 -1.67 3.24 0.81
N ASP A 32 -1.02 2.07 0.80
CA ASP A 32 -1.19 1.06 1.85
C ASP A 32 -0.93 1.64 3.24
N THR A 33 0.05 2.55 3.36
CA THR A 33 0.36 3.25 4.62
C THR A 33 -0.82 4.09 5.08
N TYR A 34 -1.41 4.89 4.18
CA TYR A 34 -2.57 5.73 4.51
C TYR A 34 -3.78 4.89 4.89
N MET A 35 -4.12 3.88 4.10
CA MET A 35 -5.27 3.01 4.35
C MET A 35 -5.09 2.21 5.64
N SER A 36 -3.88 1.71 5.90
CA SER A 36 -3.53 1.00 7.14
C SER A 36 -3.65 1.90 8.36
N GLU A 37 -3.16 3.14 8.28
CA GLU A 37 -3.28 4.11 9.38
C GLU A 37 -4.75 4.42 9.68
N LYS A 38 -5.58 4.61 8.64
CA LYS A 38 -7.01 4.94 8.79
C LYS A 38 -7.83 3.78 9.33
N ILE A 39 -7.50 2.54 8.97
CA ILE A 39 -8.25 1.37 9.43
C ILE A 39 -7.78 0.87 10.81
N HIS A 40 -6.57 1.23 11.24
CA HIS A 40 -5.97 0.79 12.50
C HIS A 40 -6.86 0.92 13.76
N PRO A 41 -7.54 2.06 14.03
CA PRO A 41 -8.38 2.17 15.22
C PRO A 41 -9.59 1.22 15.19
N PHE A 42 -10.16 0.97 14.00
CA PHE A 42 -11.28 0.04 13.83
C PHE A 42 -10.83 -1.40 13.98
N ALA A 43 -9.66 -1.75 13.42
CA ALA A 43 -9.07 -3.08 13.56
C ALA A 43 -8.74 -3.39 15.02
N THR A 44 -8.18 -2.42 15.73
CA THR A 44 -7.89 -2.52 17.17
C THR A 44 -9.18 -2.72 17.97
N ARG A 45 -10.23 -1.96 17.65
CA ARG A 45 -11.54 -2.09 18.32
C ARG A 45 -12.18 -3.45 18.07
N ALA A 46 -12.13 -3.95 16.84
CA ALA A 46 -12.65 -5.28 16.50
C ALA A 46 -11.86 -6.38 17.22
N ARG A 47 -10.53 -6.27 17.28
CA ARG A 47 -9.67 -7.23 17.97
C ARG A 47 -9.91 -7.28 19.49
N ASN A 48 -10.21 -6.14 20.09
CA ASN A 48 -10.37 -6.02 21.55
C ASN A 48 -11.84 -6.14 22.00
N ALA A 49 -12.79 -6.38 21.10
CA ALA A 49 -14.21 -6.47 21.43
C ALA A 49 -14.54 -7.78 22.17
N ILE A 50 -15.38 -7.68 23.21
CA ILE A 50 -15.78 -8.80 24.06
C ILE A 50 -17.27 -9.09 23.87
N GLY A 51 -17.62 -10.37 23.82
CA GLY A 51 -19.00 -10.84 23.68
C GLY A 51 -19.52 -10.72 22.25
N ILE A 52 -20.42 -11.63 21.86
CA ILE A 52 -20.82 -11.81 20.46
C ILE A 52 -21.40 -10.55 19.82
N CYS A 53 -22.23 -9.79 20.55
CA CYS A 53 -22.81 -8.54 20.07
C CYS A 53 -21.76 -7.43 19.93
N GLY A 54 -20.81 -7.35 20.86
CA GLY A 54 -19.72 -6.37 20.84
C GLY A 54 -18.77 -6.62 19.67
N THR A 55 -18.37 -7.88 19.49
CA THR A 55 -17.54 -8.32 18.36
C THR A 55 -18.23 -8.09 17.03
N ALA A 56 -19.51 -8.47 16.90
CA ALA A 56 -20.27 -8.25 15.67
C ALA A 56 -20.37 -6.74 15.33
N LYS A 57 -20.70 -5.89 16.31
CA LYS A 57 -20.78 -4.44 16.11
C LYS A 57 -19.42 -3.85 15.69
N ALA A 58 -18.34 -4.26 16.33
CA ALA A 58 -17.01 -3.78 15.98
C ALA A 58 -16.55 -4.29 14.61
N GLY A 59 -16.89 -5.53 14.23
CA GLY A 59 -16.64 -6.10 12.91
C GLY A 59 -17.40 -5.37 11.80
N VAL A 60 -18.69 -5.06 12.00
CA VAL A 60 -19.48 -4.26 11.05
C VAL A 60 -18.87 -2.86 10.88
N ALA A 61 -18.46 -2.21 11.97
CA ALA A 61 -17.81 -0.90 11.89
C ALA A 61 -16.48 -0.95 11.12
N LEU A 62 -15.65 -1.97 11.37
CA LEU A 62 -14.41 -2.21 10.64
C LEU A 62 -14.69 -2.38 9.14
N TYR A 63 -15.60 -3.28 8.79
CA TYR A 63 -15.94 -3.57 7.40
C TYR A 63 -16.51 -2.34 6.67
N THR A 64 -17.38 -1.58 7.34
CA THR A 64 -17.97 -0.35 6.79
C THR A 64 -16.90 0.68 6.47
N GLU A 65 -15.94 0.89 7.36
CA GLU A 65 -14.85 1.84 7.10
C GLU A 65 -13.90 1.33 6.01
N SER A 66 -13.63 0.02 5.95
CA SER A 66 -12.84 -0.57 4.85
C SER A 66 -13.47 -0.27 3.50
N LEU A 67 -14.79 -0.45 3.36
CA LEU A 67 -15.51 -0.11 2.13
C LEU A 67 -15.42 1.38 1.83
N ARG A 68 -15.56 2.24 2.84
CA ARG A 68 -15.47 3.70 2.67
C ARG A 68 -14.11 4.15 2.15
N LEU A 69 -13.03 3.59 2.69
CA LEU A 69 -11.65 3.89 2.26
C LEU A 69 -11.38 3.42 0.83
N VAL A 70 -11.79 2.19 0.49
CA VAL A 70 -11.67 1.67 -0.88
C VAL A 70 -12.47 2.53 -1.86
N GLN A 71 -13.71 2.87 -1.51
CA GLN A 71 -14.55 3.71 -2.34
C GLN A 71 -13.94 5.11 -2.53
N GLN A 72 -13.37 5.69 -1.47
CA GLN A 72 -12.71 6.99 -1.54
C GLN A 72 -11.49 6.95 -2.46
N CYS A 73 -10.68 5.88 -2.37
CA CYS A 73 -9.57 5.63 -3.28
C CYS A 73 -10.03 5.50 -4.75
N LEU A 74 -11.08 4.71 -5.01
CA LEU A 74 -11.62 4.52 -6.36
C LEU A 74 -12.30 5.77 -6.94
N SER A 75 -12.77 6.67 -6.07
CA SER A 75 -13.44 7.91 -6.47
C SER A 75 -12.45 9.05 -6.74
N ASP A 76 -11.15 8.86 -6.45
CA ASP A 76 -10.12 9.85 -6.76
C ASP A 76 -9.75 9.81 -8.25
N PRO A 77 -10.02 10.89 -9.02
CA PRO A 77 -9.72 10.93 -10.44
C PRO A 77 -8.23 10.81 -10.75
N GLY A 78 -7.35 11.27 -9.85
CA GLY A 78 -5.90 11.28 -10.06
C GLY A 78 -5.26 9.88 -10.03
N LEU A 79 -5.86 8.95 -9.27
CA LEU A 79 -5.34 7.59 -9.12
C LEU A 79 -5.96 6.59 -10.11
N ARG A 80 -7.14 6.88 -10.69
CA ARG A 80 -7.65 6.10 -11.84
C ARG A 80 -6.72 6.18 -13.04
N ALA A 81 -6.09 7.32 -13.27
CA ALA A 81 -5.09 7.49 -14.33
C ALA A 81 -3.82 6.67 -14.04
N TYR A 82 -3.32 6.72 -12.79
CA TYR A 82 -2.12 5.98 -12.37
C TYR A 82 -2.28 4.46 -12.50
N LYS A 83 -3.49 3.93 -12.30
CA LYS A 83 -3.77 2.49 -12.47
C LYS A 83 -3.82 2.04 -13.94
N GLN A 84 -4.20 2.92 -14.86
CA GLN A 84 -4.18 2.62 -16.30
C GLN A 84 -2.77 2.58 -16.89
N ASP A 85 -1.83 3.32 -16.30
CA ASP A 85 -0.42 3.31 -16.74
C ASP A 85 0.36 2.08 -16.22
N LEU A 86 -0.23 1.31 -15.30
CA LEU A 86 0.35 0.11 -14.67
C LEU A 86 -0.18 -1.22 -15.23
N GLU A 87 -1.26 -1.20 -16.03
CA GLU A 87 -1.82 -2.36 -16.76
C GLU A 87 -1.30 -2.43 -18.19
#